data_AF-A0A945XRL7-F1
#
_entry.id   AF-A0A945XRL7-F1
#
_cell.length_a   1.000
_cell.length_b   1.000
_cell.length_c   1.000
_cell.angle_alpha   90.00
_cell.angle_beta   90.00
_cell.angle_gamma   90.00
#
_symmetry.space_group_name_H-M   'P 1'
#
loop_
_entity.id
_entity.type
_entity.pdbx_description
1 polymer ?
#
loop_
_entity_poly.entity_id
_entity_poly.type
_entity_poly.pdbx_seq_one_letter_code
_entity_poly.pdbx_strand_id
1 'polypeptide(L)'
;MDTLPSVLFPTLLLSISAAFAEQTEPEFGSAGNPVKTEGTGGTRAYIDSLDCENGAIPEYKHVSASEDGPYGNKLDKYIMRCESDSIKIFTIYLDPNHAETDTRPVQGFTFW
;
A
#
# COMPACT_ATOMS: atom_id res chain seq x y z
N MET A 1 4.74 -68.08 -9.62
CA MET A 1 4.97 -66.75 -9.04
C MET A 1 5.49 -65.85 -10.13
N ASP A 2 4.58 -65.03 -10.65
CA ASP A 2 4.81 -64.03 -11.70
C ASP A 2 5.82 -62.97 -11.26
N THR A 3 6.79 -62.69 -12.12
CA THR A 3 7.60 -61.46 -12.04
C THR A 3 7.70 -60.85 -13.43
N LEU A 4 6.81 -59.90 -13.70
CA LEU A 4 7.10 -58.75 -14.56
C LEU A 4 7.08 -57.53 -13.66
N PRO A 5 8.01 -56.59 -13.82
CA PRO A 5 7.71 -55.42 -14.65
C PRO A 5 8.99 -54.85 -15.31
N SER A 6 9.01 -53.78 -16.09
CA SER A 6 8.06 -53.06 -16.93
C SER A 6 8.91 -51.99 -17.62
N VAL A 7 8.68 -51.83 -18.92
CA VAL A 7 8.86 -50.63 -19.77
C VAL A 7 9.91 -49.57 -19.35
N LEU A 8 10.99 -49.48 -20.15
CA LEU A 8 11.83 -48.29 -20.28
C LEU A 8 11.02 -47.15 -20.92
N PHE A 9 10.67 -46.13 -20.13
CA PHE A 9 10.18 -44.85 -20.64
C PHE A 9 11.38 -43.89 -20.78
N PRO A 10 11.60 -43.26 -21.95
CA PRO A 10 12.68 -42.30 -22.13
C PRO A 10 12.30 -41.00 -21.43
N THR A 11 13.13 -40.57 -20.48
CA THR A 11 12.95 -39.33 -19.72
C THR A 11 13.24 -38.13 -20.62
N LEU A 12 12.18 -37.58 -21.22
CA LEU A 12 12.23 -36.25 -21.85
C LEU A 12 12.30 -35.20 -20.74
N LEU A 13 13.50 -34.69 -20.45
CA LEU A 13 13.69 -33.54 -19.57
C LEU A 13 13.11 -32.29 -20.22
N LEU A 14 11.87 -31.95 -19.86
CA LEU A 14 11.30 -30.62 -20.07
C LEU A 14 11.94 -29.65 -19.08
N SER A 15 12.87 -28.84 -19.56
CA SER A 15 13.41 -27.70 -18.83
C SER A 15 12.34 -26.61 -18.69
N ILE A 16 11.75 -26.49 -17.50
CA ILE A 16 10.81 -25.43 -17.15
C ILE A 16 11.62 -24.17 -16.85
N SER A 17 11.59 -23.19 -17.76
CA SER A 17 12.04 -21.83 -17.46
C SER A 17 10.97 -21.15 -16.61
N ALA A 18 11.18 -21.07 -15.29
CA ALA A 18 10.32 -20.27 -14.42
C ALA A 18 10.64 -18.79 -14.64
N ALA A 19 9.73 -18.06 -15.29
CA ALA A 19 9.75 -16.61 -15.29
C ALA A 19 9.35 -16.13 -13.89
N PHE A 20 10.28 -15.52 -13.15
CA PHE A 20 9.95 -14.81 -11.92
C PHE A 20 9.19 -13.54 -12.29
N ALA A 21 7.93 -13.45 -11.85
CA ALA A 21 7.19 -12.20 -11.93
C ALA A 21 7.77 -11.23 -10.88
N GLU A 22 8.15 -10.03 -11.31
CA GLU A 22 8.60 -8.97 -10.42
C GLU A 22 7.43 -8.56 -9.51
N GLN A 23 7.57 -8.73 -8.19
CA GLN A 23 6.56 -8.28 -7.23
C GLN A 23 6.72 -6.76 -7.05
N THR A 24 5.78 -5.98 -7.58
CA THR A 24 5.73 -4.55 -7.34
C THR A 24 5.26 -4.30 -5.90
N GLU A 25 6.09 -3.62 -5.11
CA GLU A 25 5.70 -3.14 -3.77
C GLU A 25 4.45 -2.24 -3.87
N PRO A 26 3.49 -2.33 -2.94
CA PRO A 26 2.31 -1.49 -2.96
C PRO A 26 2.68 0.00 -2.82
N GLU A 27 1.90 0.87 -3.48
CA GLU A 27 2.07 2.33 -3.44
C GLU A 27 1.98 2.85 -2.00
N PHE A 28 2.86 3.78 -1.63
CA PHE A 28 2.87 4.36 -0.29
C PHE A 28 1.64 5.22 -0.03
N GLY A 29 0.96 4.96 1.08
CA GLY A 29 -0.36 5.51 1.40
C GLY A 29 -1.52 4.65 0.90
N SER A 30 -1.26 3.50 0.26
CA SER A 30 -2.30 2.53 -0.08
C SER A 30 -2.61 1.59 1.10
N ALA A 31 -3.69 0.82 1.01
CA ALA A 31 -4.01 -0.18 2.05
C ALA A 31 -2.90 -1.24 2.21
N GLY A 32 -2.17 -1.56 1.15
CA GLY A 32 -1.07 -2.54 1.19
C GLY A 32 0.26 -1.97 1.71
N ASN A 33 0.39 -0.64 1.76
CA ASN A 33 1.57 0.06 2.26
C ASN A 33 1.11 1.41 2.88
N PRO A 34 0.40 1.36 4.01
CA PRO A 34 -0.19 2.55 4.62
C PRO A 34 0.90 3.43 5.24
N VAL A 35 0.58 4.69 5.47
CA VAL A 35 1.43 5.58 6.27
C VAL A 35 1.40 5.10 7.71
N LYS A 36 2.57 4.92 8.32
CA LYS A 36 2.68 4.64 9.74
C LYS A 36 2.61 5.93 10.53
N THR A 37 1.81 5.93 11.60
CA THR A 37 1.69 7.09 12.47
C THR A 37 1.71 6.69 13.94
N GLU A 38 2.19 7.61 14.78
CA GLU A 38 2.20 7.46 16.24
C GLU A 38 0.84 7.87 16.81
N GLY A 39 -0.10 6.91 16.83
CA GLY A 39 -1.44 7.11 17.34
C GLY A 39 -2.24 8.18 16.58
N THR A 40 -3.37 8.60 17.17
CA THR A 40 -4.22 9.64 16.58
C THR A 40 -3.53 11.00 16.47
N GLY A 41 -2.59 11.29 17.38
CA GLY A 41 -1.79 12.52 17.34
C GLY A 41 -0.88 12.58 16.12
N GLY A 42 -0.12 11.51 15.86
CA GLY A 42 0.71 11.36 14.67
C GLY A 42 -0.12 11.37 13.39
N THR A 43 -1.27 10.69 13.36
CA THR A 43 -2.20 10.73 12.22
C THR A 43 -2.63 12.14 11.89
N ARG A 44 -3.05 12.92 12.89
CA ARG A 44 -3.48 14.29 12.67
C ARG A 44 -2.33 15.18 12.24
N ALA A 45 -1.17 15.08 12.88
CA ALA A 45 0.00 15.87 12.53
C ALA A 45 0.47 15.59 11.09
N TYR A 46 0.48 14.31 10.67
CA TYR A 46 0.83 13.92 9.31
C TYR A 46 -0.16 14.47 8.29
N ILE A 47 -1.47 14.27 8.50
CA ILE A 47 -2.50 14.75 7.57
C ILE A 47 -2.50 16.26 7.49
N ASP A 48 -2.39 16.90 8.65
CA ASP A 48 -2.29 18.34 8.70
C ASP A 48 -1.10 18.71 7.82
N SER A 49 0.12 18.17 8.01
CA SER A 49 1.34 18.52 7.24
C SER A 49 1.30 18.38 5.71
N LEU A 50 0.29 17.74 5.13
CA LEU A 50 0.23 17.52 3.69
C LEU A 50 -0.21 18.78 2.95
N ASP A 51 0.54 19.11 1.91
CA ASP A 51 0.14 20.04 0.86
C ASP A 51 -0.10 19.28 -0.45
N CYS A 52 -1.03 19.76 -1.26
CA CYS A 52 -1.15 19.35 -2.66
C CYS A 52 0.12 19.74 -3.44
N GLU A 53 0.41 19.10 -4.57
CA GLU A 53 1.60 19.41 -5.39
C GLU A 53 1.74 20.89 -5.81
N ASN A 54 0.61 21.62 -5.84
CA ASN A 54 0.57 23.05 -6.14
C ASN A 54 0.69 23.96 -4.90
N GLY A 55 0.96 23.40 -3.72
CA GLY A 55 1.07 24.11 -2.44
C GLY A 55 -0.27 24.51 -1.80
N ALA A 56 -1.40 24.03 -2.34
CA ALA A 56 -2.70 24.24 -1.71
C ALA A 56 -2.91 23.25 -0.56
N ILE A 57 -3.59 23.70 0.50
CA ILE A 57 -3.98 22.82 1.61
C ILE A 57 -5.11 21.90 1.12
N PRO A 58 -4.95 20.56 1.22
CA PRO A 58 -5.98 19.63 0.78
C PRO A 58 -7.19 19.66 1.72
N GLU A 59 -8.38 19.62 1.15
CA GLU A 59 -9.59 19.29 1.91
C GLU A 59 -9.59 17.79 2.19
N TYR A 60 -10.05 17.36 3.37
CA TYR A 60 -10.10 15.94 3.68
C TYR A 60 -11.33 15.51 4.46
N LYS A 61 -11.64 14.22 4.33
CA LYS A 61 -12.66 13.54 5.11
C LYS A 61 -12.13 12.19 5.59
N HIS A 62 -12.21 11.96 6.91
CA HIS A 62 -12.04 10.63 7.48
C HIS A 62 -13.25 9.75 7.14
N VAL A 63 -12.99 8.55 6.66
CA VAL A 63 -13.98 7.52 6.31
C VAL A 63 -13.66 6.27 7.11
N SER A 64 -14.67 5.70 7.76
CA SER A 64 -14.52 4.41 8.44
C SER A 64 -14.00 3.36 7.46
N ALA A 65 -12.83 2.77 7.74
CA ALA A 65 -12.29 1.67 6.95
C ALA A 65 -12.68 0.33 7.58
N SER A 66 -12.98 -0.67 6.72
CA SER A 66 -13.09 -2.06 7.15
C SER A 66 -11.82 -2.86 6.84
N GLU A 67 -10.89 -2.28 6.09
CA GLU A 67 -9.66 -2.93 5.63
C GLU A 67 -8.67 -3.14 6.79
N ASP A 68 -8.10 -4.35 6.82
CA ASP A 68 -6.94 -4.69 7.65
C ASP A 68 -5.66 -4.38 6.87
N GLY A 69 -4.73 -3.69 7.51
CA GLY A 69 -3.43 -3.38 6.95
C GLY A 69 -2.45 -4.55 6.98
N PRO A 70 -1.27 -4.40 6.35
CA PRO A 70 -0.24 -5.44 6.30
C PRO A 70 0.32 -5.82 7.69
N TYR A 71 0.09 -4.98 8.70
CA TYR A 71 0.50 -5.20 10.08
C TYR A 71 -0.63 -5.81 10.96
N GLY A 72 -1.77 -6.15 10.37
CA GLY A 72 -2.91 -6.74 11.07
C GLY A 72 -3.76 -5.74 11.86
N ASN A 73 -3.50 -4.43 11.69
CA ASN A 73 -4.26 -3.36 12.33
C ASN A 73 -5.37 -2.85 11.41
N LYS A 74 -6.43 -2.29 12.00
CA LYS A 74 -7.42 -1.52 11.25
C LYS A 74 -6.82 -0.21 10.80
N LEU A 75 -7.01 0.09 9.52
CA LEU A 75 -6.52 1.32 8.91
C LEU A 75 -7.52 2.46 9.07
N ASP A 76 -7.02 3.68 9.18
CA ASP A 76 -7.81 4.89 8.98
C ASP A 76 -7.76 5.27 7.50
N LYS A 77 -8.93 5.52 6.90
CA LYS A 77 -9.04 5.87 5.48
C LYS A 77 -9.44 7.32 5.32
N TYR A 78 -8.69 8.06 4.50
CA TYR A 78 -8.97 9.45 4.22
C TYR A 78 -9.19 9.67 2.72
N ILE A 79 -10.24 10.43 2.41
CA ILE A 79 -10.45 10.96 1.07
C ILE A 79 -9.96 12.40 1.07
N MET A 80 -8.92 12.66 0.29
CA MET A 80 -8.27 13.96 0.16
C MET A 80 -8.66 14.59 -1.17
N ARG A 81 -8.85 15.90 -1.19
CA ARG A 81 -9.24 16.67 -2.37
C ARG A 81 -8.29 17.84 -2.55
N CYS A 82 -7.65 17.85 -3.71
CA CYS A 82 -6.77 18.94 -4.15
C CYS A 82 -7.44 19.71 -5.29
N GLU A 83 -7.68 21.00 -5.07
CA GLU A 83 -8.06 21.92 -6.13
C GLU A 83 -6.80 22.45 -6.82
N SER A 84 -6.72 22.24 -8.13
CA SER A 84 -5.72 22.83 -9.01
C SER A 84 -6.43 23.32 -10.28
N ASP A 85 -5.78 23.29 -11.44
CA ASP A 85 -6.45 23.48 -12.74
C ASP A 85 -7.58 22.45 -12.96
N SER A 86 -7.54 21.32 -12.24
CA SER A 86 -8.61 20.35 -12.11
C SER A 86 -8.71 19.81 -10.67
N ILE A 87 -9.87 19.27 -10.31
CA ILE A 87 -10.08 18.62 -9.00
C ILE A 87 -9.46 17.23 -9.05
N LYS A 88 -8.48 16.97 -8.18
CA LYS A 88 -7.92 15.64 -7.95
C LYS A 88 -8.44 15.08 -6.62
N ILE A 89 -8.87 13.82 -6.62
CA ILE A 89 -9.31 13.10 -5.43
C ILE A 89 -8.35 11.95 -5.17
N PHE A 90 -7.84 11.87 -3.95
CA PHE A 90 -6.94 10.81 -3.50
C PHE A 90 -7.58 10.03 -2.37
N THR A 91 -7.29 8.73 -2.32
CA THR A 91 -7.60 7.89 -1.17
C THR A 91 -6.29 7.50 -0.53
N ILE A 92 -6.12 7.82 0.75
CA ILE A 92 -4.93 7.45 1.52
C ILE A 92 -5.33 6.65 2.76
N TYR A 93 -4.41 5.79 3.19
CA TYR A 93 -4.55 4.91 4.33
C TYR A 93 -3.43 5.16 5.33
N LEU A 94 -3.80 5.25 6.60
CA LEU A 94 -2.87 5.42 7.71
C LEU A 94 -3.09 4.31 8.73
N ASP A 95 -2.00 3.81 9.33
CA ASP A 95 -2.03 2.88 10.45
C ASP A 95 -1.49 3.61 11.70
N PRO A 96 -2.36 3.96 12.66
CA PRO A 96 -1.97 4.68 13.88
C PRO A 96 -1.29 3.80 14.94
N ASN A 97 -1.05 2.52 14.68
CA ASN A 97 -0.55 1.57 15.67
C ASN A 97 0.98 1.36 15.56
N HIS A 98 1.72 2.43 15.30
CA HIS A 98 3.19 2.41 15.20
C HIS A 98 3.84 3.34 16.22
N ALA A 99 5.12 3.10 16.51
CA ALA A 99 5.87 3.89 17.49
C ALA A 99 6.36 5.24 16.94
N GLU A 100 6.44 5.37 15.61
CA GLU A 100 6.95 6.55 14.93
C GLU A 100 6.05 6.88 13.73
N THR A 101 6.06 8.15 13.32
CA THR A 101 5.35 8.62 12.14
C THR A 101 6.28 8.70 10.94
N ASP A 102 5.85 8.20 9.79
CA ASP A 102 6.60 8.32 8.54
C ASP A 102 6.86 9.78 8.17
N THR A 103 8.04 10.05 7.60
CA THR A 103 8.57 11.40 7.35
C THR A 103 8.66 11.74 5.85
N ARG A 104 7.94 11.01 5.01
CA ARG A 104 7.80 11.30 3.57
C ARG A 104 6.32 11.45 3.23
N PRO A 105 5.95 12.32 2.28
CA PRO A 105 4.55 12.47 1.90
C PRO A 105 4.07 11.25 1.10
N VAL A 106 2.75 11.02 1.12
CA VAL A 106 2.11 10.08 0.19
C VAL A 106 2.21 10.60 -1.24
N GLN A 107 2.11 9.70 -2.21
CA GLN A 107 2.22 10.08 -3.62
C GLN A 107 1.15 11.13 -4.00
N GLY A 108 1.57 12.17 -4.72
CA GLY A 108 0.70 13.30 -5.09
C GLY A 108 0.59 14.42 -4.05
N PHE A 109 1.41 14.37 -2.99
CA PHE A 109 1.48 15.39 -1.96
C PHE A 109 2.93 15.81 -1.66
N THR A 110 3.06 16.96 -1.03
CA THR A 110 4.28 17.49 -0.42
C THR A 110 4.04 17.77 1.06
N PHE A 111 5.08 18.20 1.77
CA PHE A 111 4.95 18.83 3.09
C PHE A 111 5.23 20.32 2.99
N TRP A 112 4.72 21.11 3.94
CA TRP A 112 5.02 22.53 4.09
C TRP A 112 6.32 22.83 4.87
#